data_AF-A0A2T1E1B7-F1
#
_entry.id   AF-A0A2T1E1B7-F1
#
_cell.length_a   1.000
_cell.length_b   1.000
_cell.length_c   1.000
_cell.angle_alpha   90.00
_cell.angle_beta   90.00
_cell.angle_gamma   90.00
#
_symmetry.space_group_name_H-M   'P 1'
#
loop_
_entity.id
_entity.type
_entity.pdbx_description
1 polymer ?
#
loop_
_entity_poly.entity_id
_entity_poly.type
_entity_poly.pdbx_seq_one_letter_code
_entity_poly.pdbx_strand_id
1 'polypeptide(L)'
;MITVFFIGLTLLISATSTGFFILKTLEKEQARELEQLKMQLEAENNERYQQGVKQKLINCNRLLQTMALDFSLIFATIDCSAEMSPDDFYNKCKPLWDKVTEVQLIADFYVPSIKKSIQNLAELLADYWRYLYKALVIEGDRTSLDYLEAEKYYQIILAKIDDIRQKIKEIVC
;
A
#
# COMPACT_ATOMS: atom_id res chain seq x y z
N MET A 1 4.51 7.17 -84.42
CA MET A 1 3.52 6.75 -83.40
C MET A 1 4.10 6.09 -82.15
N ILE A 2 5.42 5.81 -82.05
CA ILE A 2 5.99 5.07 -80.91
C ILE A 2 6.38 5.97 -79.71
N THR A 3 6.68 7.25 -79.94
CA THR A 3 7.15 8.19 -78.91
C THR A 3 6.09 8.66 -77.91
N VAL A 4 4.81 8.73 -78.32
CA VAL A 4 3.70 9.16 -77.43
C VAL A 4 3.36 8.06 -76.42
N PHE A 5 3.56 6.80 -76.77
CA PHE A 5 3.26 5.65 -75.91
C PHE A 5 4.24 5.53 -74.73
N PHE A 6 5.52 5.85 -74.95
CA PHE A 6 6.54 5.83 -73.90
C PHE A 6 6.40 6.95 -72.87
N ILE A 7 5.92 8.13 -73.29
CA ILE A 7 5.67 9.27 -72.39
C ILE A 7 4.42 9.02 -71.53
N GLY A 8 3.36 8.44 -72.10
CA GLY A 8 2.16 8.04 -71.35
C GLY A 8 2.44 6.97 -70.29
N LEU A 9 3.29 5.98 -70.60
CA LEU A 9 3.64 4.90 -69.67
C LEU A 9 4.55 5.39 -68.52
N THR A 10 5.50 6.27 -68.79
CA THR A 10 6.40 6.84 -67.76
C THR A 10 5.67 7.77 -66.79
N LEU A 11 4.69 8.55 -67.26
CA LEU A 11 3.83 9.37 -66.39
C LEU A 11 2.88 8.55 -65.52
N LEU A 12 2.40 7.40 -66.01
CA LEU A 12 1.55 6.49 -65.22
C LEU A 12 2.34 5.79 -64.10
N ILE A 13 3.59 5.39 -64.39
CA ILE A 13 4.50 4.74 -63.43
C ILE A 13 4.99 5.74 -62.36
N SER A 14 5.22 7.02 -62.72
CA SER A 14 5.62 8.04 -61.74
C SER A 14 4.45 8.45 -60.83
N ALA A 15 3.23 8.56 -61.35
CA ALA A 15 2.05 8.87 -60.54
C ALA A 15 1.69 7.74 -59.55
N THR A 16 1.85 6.48 -59.96
CA THR A 16 1.60 5.32 -59.10
C THR A 16 2.67 5.12 -58.03
N SER A 17 3.95 5.40 -58.32
CA SER A 17 5.01 5.32 -57.30
C SER A 17 4.86 6.40 -56.24
N THR A 18 4.53 7.63 -56.64
CA THR A 18 4.35 8.76 -55.72
C THR A 18 3.16 8.53 -54.77
N GLY A 19 2.04 7.99 -55.27
CA GLY A 19 0.89 7.61 -54.45
C GLY A 19 1.19 6.51 -53.43
N PHE A 20 1.99 5.50 -53.80
CA PHE A 20 2.41 4.42 -52.90
C PHE A 20 3.34 4.93 -51.78
N PHE A 21 4.27 5.83 -52.10
CA PHE A 21 5.13 6.45 -51.09
C PHE A 21 4.33 7.32 -50.11
N ILE A 22 3.38 8.11 -50.60
CA ILE A 22 2.50 8.95 -49.77
C ILE A 22 1.67 8.07 -48.81
N LEU A 23 1.07 6.99 -49.31
CA LEU A 23 0.27 6.07 -48.50
C LEU A 23 1.12 5.44 -47.38
N LYS A 24 2.33 4.99 -47.71
CA LYS A 24 3.26 4.38 -46.76
C LYS A 24 3.81 5.37 -45.73
N THR A 25 3.97 6.64 -46.09
CA THR A 25 4.31 7.71 -45.13
C THR A 25 3.13 7.99 -44.19
N LEU A 26 1.90 8.04 -44.69
CA LEU A 26 0.70 8.23 -43.87
C LEU A 26 0.47 7.07 -42.90
N GLU A 27 0.66 5.81 -43.33
CA GLU A 27 0.60 4.64 -42.44
C GLU A 27 1.66 4.71 -41.33
N LYS A 28 2.87 5.16 -41.64
CA LYS A 28 3.94 5.38 -40.64
C LYS A 28 3.64 6.56 -39.71
N GLU A 29 2.94 7.58 -40.19
CA GLU A 29 2.47 8.71 -39.36
C GLU A 29 1.44 8.19 -38.35
N GLN A 30 0.41 7.48 -38.82
CA GLN A 30 -0.64 6.91 -37.96
C GLN A 30 -0.08 5.89 -36.95
N ALA A 31 0.88 5.05 -37.35
CA ALA A 31 1.51 4.11 -36.43
C ALA A 31 2.27 4.84 -35.32
N ARG A 32 2.96 5.95 -35.64
CA ARG A 32 3.65 6.79 -34.64
C ARG A 32 2.67 7.49 -33.71
N GLU A 33 1.57 8.04 -34.24
CA GLU A 33 0.52 8.65 -33.44
C GLU A 33 -0.11 7.64 -32.48
N LEU A 34 -0.42 6.43 -32.97
CA LEU A 34 -0.99 5.35 -32.14
C LEU A 34 -0.01 4.91 -31.04
N GLU A 35 1.29 4.82 -31.35
CA GLU A 35 2.32 4.45 -30.38
C GLU A 35 2.51 5.55 -29.32
N GLN A 36 2.50 6.82 -29.72
CA GLN A 36 2.50 7.96 -28.80
C GLN A 36 1.27 7.97 -27.89
N LEU A 37 0.08 7.70 -28.44
CA LEU A 37 -1.16 7.64 -27.67
C LEU A 37 -1.13 6.50 -26.65
N LYS A 38 -0.58 5.34 -27.02
CA LYS A 38 -0.38 4.22 -26.09
C LYS A 38 0.59 4.57 -24.96
N MET A 39 1.74 5.18 -25.28
CA MET A 39 2.70 5.63 -24.27
C MET A 39 2.09 6.68 -23.33
N GLN A 40 1.29 7.62 -23.85
CA GLN A 40 0.56 8.59 -23.03
C GLN A 40 -0.48 7.93 -22.13
N LEU A 41 -1.26 6.98 -22.66
CA LEU A 41 -2.27 6.26 -21.88
C LEU A 41 -1.63 5.39 -20.78
N GLU A 42 -0.50 4.75 -21.07
CA GLU A 42 0.27 4.00 -20.07
C GLU A 42 0.84 4.93 -18.99
N ALA A 43 1.38 6.09 -19.37
CA ALA A 43 1.86 7.08 -18.42
C ALA A 43 0.73 7.61 -17.53
N GLU A 44 -0.43 7.98 -18.11
CA GLU A 44 -1.59 8.47 -17.36
C GLU A 44 -2.17 7.39 -16.43
N ASN A 45 -2.25 6.13 -16.89
CA ASN A 45 -2.67 5.01 -16.05
C ASN A 45 -1.68 4.76 -14.90
N ASN A 46 -0.38 4.87 -15.15
CA ASN A 46 0.64 4.72 -14.13
C ASN A 46 0.56 5.87 -13.11
N GLU A 47 0.35 7.11 -13.54
CA GLU A 47 0.12 8.25 -12.65
C GLU A 47 -1.12 8.05 -11.77
N ARG A 48 -2.26 7.63 -12.35
CA ARG A 48 -3.48 7.34 -11.58
C ARG A 48 -3.26 6.21 -10.57
N TYR A 49 -2.55 5.15 -10.97
CA TYR A 49 -2.18 4.06 -10.07
C TYR A 49 -1.33 4.58 -8.90
N GLN A 50 -0.30 5.39 -9.18
CA GLN A 50 0.54 5.98 -8.14
C GLN A 50 -0.24 6.92 -7.21
N GLN A 51 -1.17 7.73 -7.73
CA GLN A 51 -2.05 8.55 -6.90
C GLN A 51 -2.95 7.69 -6.00
N GLY A 52 -3.51 6.60 -6.53
CA GLY A 52 -4.29 5.63 -5.75
C GLY A 52 -3.47 4.98 -4.62
N VAL A 53 -2.24 4.56 -4.91
CA VAL A 53 -1.29 4.01 -3.94
C VAL A 53 -0.97 5.03 -2.85
N LYS A 54 -0.68 6.29 -3.22
CA LYS A 54 -0.42 7.37 -2.26
C LYS A 54 -1.59 7.59 -1.30
N GLN A 55 -2.82 7.60 -1.80
CA GLN A 55 -3.99 7.75 -0.94
C GLN A 55 -4.16 6.57 0.04
N LYS A 56 -3.89 5.34 -0.42
CA LYS A 56 -3.91 4.15 0.46
C LYS A 56 -2.83 4.23 1.54
N LEU A 57 -1.65 4.75 1.21
CA LEU A 57 -0.58 4.97 2.17
C LEU A 57 -0.90 6.05 3.21
N ILE A 58 -1.51 7.16 2.78
CA ILE A 58 -1.99 8.20 3.70
C ILE A 58 -3.01 7.61 4.68
N ASN A 59 -3.94 6.80 4.18
CA ASN A 59 -4.91 6.11 5.03
C ASN A 59 -4.23 5.14 6.00
N CYS A 60 -3.24 4.37 5.54
CA CYS A 60 -2.44 3.48 6.40
C CYS A 60 -1.73 4.25 7.53
N ASN A 61 -1.10 5.38 7.22
CA ASN A 61 -0.45 6.22 8.23
C ASN A 61 -1.45 6.75 9.27
N ARG A 62 -2.67 7.11 8.84
CA ARG A 62 -3.75 7.54 9.75
C ARG A 62 -4.22 6.39 10.65
N LEU A 63 -4.34 5.17 10.11
CA LEU A 63 -4.70 3.97 10.88
C LEU A 63 -3.64 3.66 11.93
N LEU A 64 -2.36 3.69 11.57
CA LEU A 64 -1.24 3.50 12.50
C LEU A 64 -1.24 4.54 13.62
N GLN A 65 -1.51 5.80 13.31
CA GLN A 65 -1.63 6.86 14.33
C GLN A 65 -2.79 6.62 15.29
N THR A 66 -3.94 6.20 14.76
CA THR A 66 -5.13 5.88 15.57
C THR A 66 -4.85 4.66 16.46
N MET A 67 -4.17 3.67 15.92
CA MET A 67 -3.79 2.46 16.63
C MET A 67 -2.81 2.75 17.78
N ALA A 68 -1.83 3.63 17.59
CA ALA A 68 -0.95 4.06 18.67
C ALA A 68 -1.74 4.72 19.82
N LEU A 69 -2.69 5.60 19.48
CA LEU A 69 -3.54 6.26 20.48
C LEU A 69 -4.40 5.25 21.23
N ASP A 70 -5.10 4.38 20.52
CA ASP A 70 -5.97 3.35 21.11
C ASP A 70 -5.17 2.40 21.99
N PHE A 71 -3.96 2.03 21.56
CA PHE A 71 -3.06 1.18 22.33
C PHE A 71 -2.64 1.84 23.64
N SER A 72 -2.26 3.12 23.60
CA SER A 72 -1.98 3.91 24.80
C SER A 72 -3.19 4.02 25.73
N LEU A 73 -4.39 4.20 25.18
CA LEU A 73 -5.63 4.26 25.96
C LEU A 73 -5.97 2.91 26.60
N ILE A 74 -5.78 1.80 25.89
CA ILE A 74 -6.01 0.46 26.43
C ILE A 74 -5.04 0.19 27.57
N PHE A 75 -3.74 0.47 27.37
CA PHE A 75 -2.74 0.36 28.42
C PHE A 75 -3.12 1.20 29.66
N ALA A 76 -3.54 2.46 29.47
CA ALA A 76 -3.94 3.33 30.56
C ALA A 76 -5.27 2.92 31.25
N THR A 77 -6.23 2.36 30.50
CA THR A 77 -7.57 1.99 31.04
C THR A 77 -7.62 0.60 31.64
N ILE A 78 -6.63 -0.24 31.34
CA ILE A 78 -6.39 -1.50 32.06
C ILE A 78 -6.10 -1.23 33.54
N ASP A 79 -5.71 0.00 33.89
CA ASP A 79 -5.38 0.41 35.25
C ASP A 79 -6.59 0.47 36.21
N CYS A 80 -7.85 0.28 35.75
CA CYS A 80 -9.05 0.49 36.58
C CYS A 80 -9.68 -0.75 37.28
N SER A 81 -9.30 -2.00 36.96
CA SER A 81 -9.69 -3.20 37.76
C SER A 81 -8.60 -4.27 37.78
N ALA A 82 -8.31 -4.86 38.95
CA ALA A 82 -7.26 -5.87 39.11
C ALA A 82 -7.57 -7.18 38.38
N GLU A 83 -8.86 -7.44 38.17
CA GLU A 83 -9.38 -8.62 37.50
C GLU A 83 -10.18 -8.17 36.27
N MET A 84 -10.01 -8.88 35.16
CA MET A 84 -10.73 -8.62 33.91
C MET A 84 -11.33 -9.93 33.40
N SER A 85 -12.61 -9.90 33.01
CA SER A 85 -13.22 -11.08 32.40
C SER A 85 -12.62 -11.33 31.00
N PRO A 86 -12.62 -12.59 30.52
CA PRO A 86 -12.18 -12.89 29.14
C PRO A 86 -12.92 -12.07 28.08
N ASP A 87 -14.23 -11.85 28.27
CA ASP A 87 -15.06 -11.09 27.35
C ASP A 87 -14.70 -9.60 27.35
N ASP A 88 -14.46 -9.00 28.52
CA ASP A 88 -14.02 -7.61 28.63
C ASP A 88 -12.64 -7.41 28.01
N PHE A 89 -11.71 -8.35 28.22
CA PHE A 89 -10.39 -8.33 27.60
C PHE A 89 -10.50 -8.38 26.07
N TYR A 90 -11.28 -9.32 25.55
CA TYR A 90 -11.48 -9.46 24.11
C TYR A 90 -12.11 -8.21 23.50
N ASN A 91 -13.14 -7.64 24.14
CA ASN A 91 -13.81 -6.43 23.66
C ASN A 91 -12.87 -5.21 23.64
N LYS A 92 -11.93 -5.12 24.59
CA LYS A 92 -10.90 -4.07 24.60
C LYS A 92 -9.85 -4.26 23.50
N CYS A 93 -9.41 -5.50 23.25
CA CYS A 93 -8.32 -5.76 22.30
C CYS A 93 -8.78 -5.87 20.84
N LYS A 94 -10.01 -6.32 20.58
CA LYS A 94 -10.54 -6.55 19.23
C LYS A 94 -10.40 -5.33 18.29
N PRO A 95 -10.73 -4.09 18.69
CA PRO A 95 -10.62 -2.93 17.80
C PRO A 95 -9.19 -2.60 17.36
N LEU A 96 -8.17 -3.02 18.12
CA LEU A 96 -6.78 -2.91 17.69
C LEU A 96 -6.42 -4.02 16.69
N TRP A 97 -6.89 -5.25 16.94
CA TRP A 97 -6.68 -6.39 16.05
C TRP A 97 -7.21 -6.12 14.64
N ASP A 98 -8.44 -5.61 14.55
CA ASP A 98 -9.08 -5.27 13.27
C ASP A 98 -8.24 -4.23 12.50
N LYS A 99 -7.68 -3.23 13.19
CA LYS A 99 -6.80 -2.21 12.60
C LYS A 99 -5.47 -2.78 12.12
N VAL A 100 -4.85 -3.69 12.88
CA VAL A 100 -3.60 -4.37 12.46
C VAL A 100 -3.85 -5.15 11.17
N THR A 101 -4.95 -5.89 11.09
CA THR A 101 -5.33 -6.64 9.89
C THR A 101 -5.55 -5.72 8.69
N GLU A 102 -6.24 -4.58 8.88
CA GLU A 102 -6.43 -3.60 7.82
C GLU A 102 -5.10 -3.01 7.31
N VAL A 103 -4.21 -2.62 8.23
CA VAL A 103 -2.87 -2.11 7.90
C VAL A 103 -2.04 -3.16 7.15
N GLN A 104 -2.15 -4.43 7.55
CA GLN A 104 -1.43 -5.53 6.90
C GLN A 104 -1.93 -5.80 5.48
N LEU A 105 -3.25 -5.74 5.25
CA LEU A 105 -3.82 -5.81 3.91
C LEU A 105 -3.32 -4.66 3.03
N ILE A 106 -3.30 -3.42 3.55
CA ILE A 106 -2.79 -2.28 2.77
C ILE A 106 -1.30 -2.49 2.42
N ALA A 107 -0.49 -2.97 3.35
CA ALA A 107 0.92 -3.22 3.09
C ALA A 107 1.15 -4.35 2.08
N ASP A 108 0.40 -5.44 2.17
CA ASP A 108 0.53 -6.58 1.27
C ASP A 108 0.22 -6.23 -0.19
N PHE A 109 -0.77 -5.37 -0.41
CA PHE A 109 -1.19 -5.00 -1.77
C PHE A 109 -0.47 -3.78 -2.35
N TYR A 110 -0.12 -2.79 -1.51
CA TYR A 110 0.32 -1.49 -2.01
C TYR A 110 1.79 -1.20 -1.72
N VAL A 111 2.35 -1.73 -0.62
CA VAL A 111 3.73 -1.40 -0.21
C VAL A 111 4.45 -2.62 0.39
N PRO A 112 4.99 -3.50 -0.46
CA PRO A 112 5.73 -4.69 -0.01
C PRO A 112 6.96 -4.35 0.86
N SER A 113 7.54 -3.15 0.70
CA SER A 113 8.73 -2.72 1.47
C SER A 113 8.47 -2.55 2.97
N ILE A 114 7.23 -2.23 3.38
CA ILE A 114 6.86 -2.10 4.80
C ILE A 114 6.21 -3.35 5.37
N LYS A 115 5.86 -4.33 4.53
CA LYS A 115 5.18 -5.58 4.90
C LYS A 115 5.84 -6.27 6.09
N LYS A 116 7.16 -6.49 6.02
CA LYS A 116 7.92 -7.14 7.10
C LYS A 116 7.84 -6.35 8.42
N SER A 117 7.85 -5.02 8.35
CA SER A 117 7.75 -4.20 9.55
C SER A 117 6.37 -4.30 10.21
N ILE A 118 5.31 -4.43 9.41
CA ILE A 118 3.94 -4.62 9.91
C ILE A 118 3.73 -6.03 10.45
N GLN A 119 4.30 -7.06 9.81
CA GLN A 119 4.30 -8.43 10.35
C GLN A 119 4.96 -8.48 11.73
N ASN A 120 6.14 -7.87 11.87
CA ASN A 120 6.81 -7.78 13.17
C ASN A 120 5.96 -7.04 14.21
N LEU A 121 5.23 -6.00 13.81
CA LEU A 121 4.32 -5.29 14.72
C LEU A 121 3.16 -6.18 15.17
N ALA A 122 2.57 -6.97 14.26
CA ALA A 122 1.52 -7.91 14.58
C ALA A 122 2.01 -9.00 15.56
N GLU A 123 3.23 -9.50 15.37
CA GLU A 123 3.87 -10.46 16.29
C GLU A 123 4.09 -9.86 17.68
N LEU A 124 4.62 -8.62 17.76
CA LEU A 124 4.80 -7.92 19.03
C LEU A 124 3.47 -7.70 19.78
N LEU A 125 2.41 -7.33 19.05
CA LEU A 125 1.09 -7.16 19.63
C LEU A 125 0.50 -8.49 20.12
N ALA A 126 0.71 -9.58 19.37
CA ALA A 126 0.28 -10.92 19.78
C ALA A 126 0.95 -11.36 21.09
N ASP A 127 2.27 -11.16 21.21
CA ASP A 127 3.01 -11.46 22.43
C ASP A 127 2.54 -10.59 23.60
N TYR A 128 2.37 -9.27 23.37
CA TYR A 128 1.84 -8.35 24.37
C TYR A 128 0.48 -8.81 24.91
N TRP A 129 -0.47 -9.11 24.03
CA TRP A 129 -1.79 -9.57 24.45
C TRP A 129 -1.75 -10.91 25.16
N ARG A 130 -0.85 -11.82 24.77
CA ARG A 130 -0.68 -13.11 25.46
C ARG A 130 -0.26 -12.91 26.91
N TYR A 131 0.75 -12.09 27.16
CA TYR A 131 1.22 -11.80 28.51
C TYR A 131 0.15 -11.07 29.33
N LEU A 132 -0.51 -10.09 28.72
CA LEU A 132 -1.55 -9.30 29.38
C LEU A 132 -2.78 -10.14 29.75
N TYR A 133 -3.21 -11.05 28.86
CA TYR A 133 -4.29 -12.00 29.14
C TYR A 133 -3.95 -12.90 30.33
N LYS A 134 -2.73 -13.44 30.34
CA LYS A 134 -2.28 -14.30 31.43
C LYS A 134 -2.29 -13.56 32.77
N ALA A 135 -1.73 -12.36 32.82
CA ALA A 135 -1.70 -11.55 34.03
C ALA A 135 -3.10 -11.14 34.54
N LEU A 136 -3.96 -10.64 33.66
CA LEU A 136 -5.22 -9.99 34.07
C LEU A 136 -6.43 -10.94 34.14
N VAL A 137 -6.42 -12.00 33.34
CA VAL A 137 -7.57 -12.91 33.18
C VAL A 137 -7.33 -14.24 33.88
N ILE A 138 -6.10 -14.77 33.82
CA ILE A 138 -5.76 -16.06 34.46
C ILE A 138 -5.29 -15.85 35.89
N GLU A 139 -4.35 -14.94 36.09
CA GLU A 139 -3.71 -14.71 37.39
C GLU A 139 -4.47 -13.68 38.24
N GLY A 140 -5.13 -12.71 37.59
CA GLY A 140 -5.85 -11.62 38.28
C GLY A 140 -4.90 -10.71 39.07
N ASP A 141 -3.63 -10.64 38.70
CA ASP A 141 -2.57 -9.96 39.44
C ASP A 141 -1.67 -9.14 38.51
N ARG A 142 -1.57 -7.84 38.79
CA ARG A 142 -0.73 -6.89 38.03
C ARG A 142 0.72 -6.86 38.50
N THR A 143 1.01 -7.45 39.65
CA THR A 143 2.38 -7.62 40.12
C THR A 143 3.03 -8.87 39.55
N SER A 144 2.29 -9.63 38.74
CA SER A 144 2.79 -10.83 38.12
C SER A 144 3.91 -10.52 37.11
N LEU A 145 4.79 -11.50 36.96
CA LEU A 145 5.89 -11.42 36.01
C LEU A 145 5.37 -11.20 34.58
N ASP A 146 4.22 -11.78 34.23
CA ASP A 146 3.63 -11.62 32.91
C ASP A 146 3.12 -10.19 32.67
N TYR A 147 2.58 -9.51 33.69
CA TYR A 147 2.21 -8.09 33.54
C TYR A 147 3.44 -7.22 33.29
N LEU A 148 4.49 -7.41 34.09
CA LEU A 148 5.77 -6.69 33.92
C LEU A 148 6.42 -6.98 32.57
N GLU A 149 6.27 -8.21 32.05
CA GLU A 149 6.74 -8.55 30.71
C GLU A 149 5.92 -7.79 29.66
N ALA A 150 4.58 -7.77 29.76
CA ALA A 150 3.72 -6.99 28.87
C ALA A 150 4.07 -5.49 28.85
N GLU A 151 4.42 -4.89 29.99
CA GLU A 151 4.85 -3.48 30.04
C GLU A 151 6.10 -3.20 29.21
N LYS A 152 7.04 -4.16 29.10
CA LYS A 152 8.24 -3.98 28.26
C LYS A 152 7.87 -3.85 26.78
N TYR A 153 6.85 -4.58 26.33
CA TYR A 153 6.38 -4.52 24.95
C TYR A 153 5.72 -3.18 24.62
N TYR A 154 5.15 -2.47 25.61
CA TYR A 154 4.44 -1.21 25.38
C TYR A 154 5.29 -0.18 24.62
N GLN A 155 6.50 0.10 25.11
CA GLN A 155 7.40 1.06 24.48
C GLN A 155 7.93 0.56 23.13
N ILE A 156 8.18 -0.74 23.01
CA ILE A 156 8.68 -1.36 21.77
C ILE A 156 7.63 -1.24 20.66
N ILE A 157 6.36 -1.50 20.99
CA ILE A 157 5.23 -1.42 20.06
C ILE A 157 5.03 0.02 19.57
N LEU A 158 5.03 1.00 20.47
CA LEU A 158 4.90 2.41 20.10
C LEU A 158 6.05 2.88 19.20
N ALA A 159 7.29 2.55 19.57
CA ALA A 159 8.45 2.86 18.74
C ALA A 159 8.36 2.19 17.37
N LYS A 160 7.83 0.97 17.31
CA LYS A 160 7.66 0.25 16.04
C LYS A 160 6.59 0.87 15.16
N ILE A 161 5.49 1.32 15.75
CA ILE A 161 4.44 2.05 15.02
C ILE A 161 5.03 3.32 14.40
N ASP A 162 5.80 4.10 15.16
CA ASP A 162 6.41 5.33 14.65
C ASP A 162 7.47 5.08 13.56
N ASP A 163 8.29 4.03 13.69
CA ASP A 163 9.21 3.59 12.62
C ASP A 163 8.46 3.30 11.30
N ILE A 164 7.34 2.57 11.37
CA ILE A 164 6.53 2.26 10.18
C ILE A 164 5.92 3.54 9.59
N ARG A 165 5.40 4.43 10.43
CA ARG A 165 4.84 5.71 9.98
C ARG A 165 5.88 6.58 9.28
N GLN A 166 7.11 6.61 9.79
CA GLN A 166 8.21 7.34 9.17
C GLN A 166 8.56 6.77 7.79
N LYS A 167 8.65 5.44 7.66
CA LYS A 167 8.85 4.77 6.37
C LYS A 167 7.73 5.07 5.38
N ILE A 168 6.47 5.13 5.83
CA ILE A 168 5.36 5.49 4.96
C ILE A 168 5.49 6.94 4.48
N LYS A 169 5.88 7.88 5.35
CA LYS A 169 6.11 9.28 4.97
C LYS A 169 7.19 9.39 3.89
N GLU A 170 8.28 8.65 4.00
CA GLU A 170 9.37 8.63 3.01
C GLU A 170 8.94 8.07 1.64
N ILE A 171 7.87 7.28 1.59
CA ILE A 171 7.32 6.74 0.33
C ILE A 171 6.32 7.71 -0.30
N VAL A 172 5.61 8.48 0.53
CA VAL A 172 4.55 9.41 0.07
C VAL A 172 5.11 10.78 -0.34
N CYS A 173 6.08 11.30 0.43
CA CYS A 173 6.76 12.59 0.24
C CYS A 173 7.88 12.49 -0.81
#